data_AF-A0A971SR77-F1
#
_entry.id   AF-A0A971SR77-F1
#
_cell.length_a   1.000
_cell.length_b   1.000
_cell.length_c   1.000
_cell.angle_alpha   90.00
_cell.angle_beta   90.00
_cell.angle_gamma   90.00
#
_symmetry.space_group_name_H-M   'P 1'
#
loop_
_entity.id
_entity.type
_entity.pdbx_description
1 polymer ?
#
loop_
_entity_poly.entity_id
_entity_poly.type
_entity_poly.pdbx_seq_one_letter_code
_entity_poly.pdbx_strand_id
1 'polypeptide(L)' 'MSSSTMPEILTQDIGDVDLSYLLYEGDGPTLILMHATGFLPWLWHPIARELAPSYRVIAPYF' A
#
# COMPACT_ATOMS: atom_id res chain seq x y z
N MET A 1 -1.59 -19.31 -10.62
CA MET A 1 -1.40 -18.18 -11.57
C MET A 1 -1.41 -16.92 -10.73
N SER A 2 -0.27 -16.24 -10.52
CA SER A 2 -0.24 -14.97 -9.79
C SER A 2 -0.81 -13.90 -10.73
N SER A 3 -2.02 -13.40 -10.45
CA SER A 3 -2.45 -12.16 -11.06
C SER A 3 -1.46 -11.07 -10.67
N SER A 4 -1.03 -10.27 -11.63
CA SER A 4 -0.22 -9.09 -11.36
C SER A 4 -1.10 -8.04 -10.67
N THR A 5 -1.34 -8.19 -9.36
CA THR A 5 -2.09 -7.22 -8.56
C THR A 5 -1.32 -5.91 -8.53
N MET A 6 -1.77 -4.95 -9.33
CA MET A 6 -1.27 -3.57 -9.28
C MET A 6 -2.05 -2.81 -8.21
N PRO A 7 -1.38 -1.96 -7.43
CA PRO A 7 -2.08 -1.12 -6.48
C PRO A 7 -2.82 0.02 -7.19
N GLU A 8 -3.86 0.52 -6.55
CA GLU A 8 -4.37 1.86 -6.83
C GLU A 8 -3.51 2.89 -6.10
N ILE A 9 -3.35 4.07 -6.71
CA ILE A 9 -2.73 5.22 -6.05
C ILE A 9 -3.86 6.14 -5.61
N LEU A 10 -4.08 6.22 -4.32
CA LEU A 10 -5.10 7.06 -3.72
C LEU A 10 -4.46 8.19 -2.93
N THR A 11 -5.26 9.22 -2.63
CA THR A 11 -4.88 10.32 -1.77
C THR A 11 -5.96 10.52 -0.71
N GLN A 12 -5.54 10.69 0.54
CA GLN A 12 -6.43 10.92 1.68
C GLN A 12 -6.05 12.22 2.37
N ASP A 13 -7.00 13.15 2.47
CA ASP A 13 -6.88 14.31 3.35
C ASP A 13 -6.85 13.84 4.81
N ILE A 14 -5.82 14.23 5.56
CA ILE A 14 -5.65 13.95 6.99
C ILE A 14 -5.54 15.24 7.84
N GLY A 15 -6.04 16.36 7.32
CA GLY A 15 -6.04 17.68 7.97
C GLY A 15 -5.00 18.61 7.35
N ASP A 16 -3.78 18.58 7.89
CA ASP A 16 -2.72 19.53 7.47
C ASP A 16 -2.03 19.10 6.15
N VAL A 17 -2.30 17.89 5.66
CA VAL A 17 -1.65 17.33 4.47
C VAL A 17 -2.56 16.35 3.72
N ASP A 18 -2.42 16.35 2.40
CA ASP A 18 -2.96 15.34 1.50
C ASP A 18 -1.97 14.17 1.37
N LEU A 19 -2.42 12.98 1.75
CA LEU A 19 -1.58 11.83 1.94
C LEU A 19 -1.73 10.82 0.81
N SER A 20 -0.75 10.74 -0.09
CA SER A 20 -0.76 9.72 -1.14
C SER A 20 -0.28 8.36 -0.64
N TYR A 21 -0.92 7.27 -1.09
CA TYR A 21 -0.57 5.90 -0.72
C TYR A 21 -0.91 4.91 -1.84
N LEU A 22 -0.23 3.76 -1.82
CA LEU A 22 -0.58 2.59 -2.61
C LEU A 22 -1.62 1.76 -1.85
N LEU A 23 -2.69 1.37 -2.52
CA LEU A 23 -3.71 0.47 -2.00
C LEU A 23 -3.73 -0.84 -2.79
N TYR A 24 -3.49 -1.95 -2.10
CA TYR A 24 -3.80 -3.28 -2.61
C TYR A 24 -5.08 -3.72 -1.92
N GLU A 25 -6.18 -3.69 -2.66
CA GLU A 25 -7.47 -4.06 -2.10
C GLU A 25 -7.51 -5.55 -1.72
N GLY A 26 -8.22 -5.82 -0.63
CA GLY A 26 -8.42 -7.14 -0.07
C GLY A 26 -9.45 -7.11 1.05
N ASP A 27 -10.15 -8.22 1.27
CA ASP A 27 -11.23 -8.32 2.26
C ASP A 27 -10.73 -8.68 3.68
N GLY A 28 -9.41 -8.80 3.86
CA GLY A 28 -8.77 -9.14 5.13
C GLY A 28 -8.52 -7.95 6.06
N PRO A 29 -7.89 -8.18 7.23
CA PRO A 29 -7.50 -7.10 8.12
C PRO A 29 -6.54 -6.12 7.43
N THR A 30 -6.55 -4.86 7.88
CA THR A 30 -5.67 -3.82 7.32
C THR A 30 -4.25 -3.99 7.80
N LEU A 31 -3.30 -3.99 6.87
CA LEU A 31 -1.86 -3.99 7.12
C LEU A 31 -1.25 -2.73 6.50
N ILE A 32 -0.51 -1.96 7.30
CA ILE A 32 0.20 -0.75 6.84
C ILE A 32 1.70 -1.05 6.75
N LEU A 33 2.28 -0.89 5.57
CA LEU A 33 3.71 -1.09 5.31
C LEU A 33 4.41 0.27 5.22
N MET A 34 5.16 0.60 6.28
CA MET A 34 5.92 1.85 6.37
C MET A 34 7.33 1.66 5.83
N HIS A 35 7.76 2.53 4.92
CA HIS A 35 9.16 2.58 4.53
C HIS A 35 9.97 3.45 5.50
N ALA A 36 11.30 3.40 5.39
CA ALA A 36 12.19 4.32 6.09
C ALA A 36 12.57 5.51 5.20
N THR A 37 13.37 6.43 5.72
CA THR A 37 13.86 7.60 4.98
C THR A 37 14.63 7.21 3.71
N GLY A 38 14.37 7.92 2.60
CA GLY A 38 15.06 7.71 1.33
C GLY A 38 14.50 6.58 0.46
N PHE A 39 13.41 5.94 0.90
CA PHE A 39 12.68 4.94 0.12
C PHE A 39 11.30 5.45 -0.29
N LEU A 40 10.68 4.73 -1.22
CA LEU A 40 9.30 4.94 -1.67
C LEU A 40 8.47 3.69 -1.36
N PRO A 41 7.14 3.79 -1.22
CA PRO A 41 6.27 2.65 -0.91
C PRO A 41 6.33 1.53 -1.95
N TRP A 42 6.76 1.84 -3.18
CA TRP A 42 7.01 0.86 -4.24
C TRP A 42 8.06 -0.20 -3.87
N LEU A 43 8.91 0.06 -2.87
CA LEU A 43 9.79 -0.95 -2.27
C LEU A 43 9.01 -2.19 -1.83
N TRP A 44 7.79 -1.99 -1.35
CA TRP A 44 6.93 -3.05 -0.83
C TRP A 44 6.17 -3.81 -1.92
N HIS A 45 6.24 -3.43 -3.19
CA HIS A 45 5.39 -4.01 -4.24
C HIS A 45 5.41 -5.55 -4.31
N PRO A 46 6.58 -6.23 -4.24
CA PRO A 46 6.60 -7.70 -4.25
C PRO A 46 5.91 -8.31 -3.02
N ILE A 47 6.14 -7.72 -1.84
CA ILE A 47 5.63 -8.23 -0.55
C ILE A 47 4.13 -7.94 -0.41
N ALA A 48 3.69 -6.73 -0.76
CA ALA A 48 2.30 -6.34 -0.73
C ALA A 48 1.44 -7.20 -1.65
N ARG A 49 1.94 -7.57 -2.84
CA ARG A 49 1.24 -8.49 -3.75
C ARG A 49 1.04 -9.89 -3.19
N GLU A 50 2.01 -10.38 -2.44
CA GLU A 50 1.94 -11.70 -1.80
C GLU A 50 0.97 -11.70 -0.61
N LEU A 51 0.85 -10.56 0.09
CA LEU A 51 -0.02 -10.40 1.26
C LEU A 51 -1.46 -9.98 0.91
N ALA A 52 -1.68 -9.28 -0.20
CA ALA A 52 -2.99 -8.77 -0.62
C ALA A 52 -4.14 -9.81 -0.66
N PRO A 53 -3.92 -11.10 -0.98
CA PRO A 53 -4.98 -12.10 -0.90
C PRO A 53 -5.54 -12.34 0.51
N SER A 54 -4.80 -11.97 1.57
CA SER A 54 -5.18 -12.19 2.98
C SER A 54 -5.33 -10.90 3.78
N TYR A 55 -4.94 -9.75 3.21
CA TYR A 55 -4.91 -8.47 3.89
C TYR A 55 -5.34 -7.35 2.94
N ARG A 56 -5.94 -6.31 3.49
CA ARG A 56 -6.02 -5.00 2.83
C ARG A 56 -4.72 -4.27 3.07
N VAL A 57 -3.88 -4.08 2.06
CA VAL A 57 -2.52 -3.52 2.24
C VAL A 57 -2.47 -2.06 1.83
N ILE A 58 -1.95 -1.21 2.73
CA ILE A 58 -1.72 0.22 2.51
C ILE A 58 -0.22 0.49 2.62
N ALA A 59 0.37 1.18 1.64
CA ALA A 59 1.77 1.61 1.67
C ALA A 59 1.87 3.11 1.35
N PRO A 60 2.03 3.98 2.36
CA PRO A 60 2.06 5.42 2.15
C PRO A 60 3.38 5.97 1.60
N TYR A 61 3.36 7.17 1.02
CA TYR A 61 4.54 7.83 0.40
C TYR A 61 5.47 8.58 1.37
N PHE A 62 5.16 8.62 2.67
CA PHE A 62 5.89 9.37 3.70
C PHE A 62 6.64 8.45 4.66
#